data_AF-A0A543PV52-F1
#
_entry.id   AF-A0A543PV52-F1
#
_cell.length_a   1.000
_cell.length_b   1.000
_cell.length_c   1.000
_cell.angle_alpha   90.00
_cell.angle_beta   90.00
_cell.angle_gamma   90.00
#
_symmetry.space_group_name_H-M   'P 1'
#
loop_
_entity.id
_entity.type
_entity.pdbx_description
1 polymer ?
#
loop_
_entity_poly.entity_id
_entity_poly.type
_entity_poly.pdbx_seq_one_letter_code
_entity_poly.pdbx_strand_id
1 'polypeptide(L)'
;MGNVTASATVLAMGTPDYDSGGRLKGWEGNPYWTIGFAQSADSGAAASWERLALVVGKASRQFMNIDEEGNHVPDDQLGLGAYTPSYVSDPYLTRRGVSVYGDTGGYLTVAMGEAMLQVLIETLGQLAFDTHITRYERDSDIVTWRPPHLPGGEPRVIARAVRCVVNNGVPDVITEYLGRVSLMPVAR
;
A
#
# COMPACT_ATOMS: atom_id res chain seq x y z
N MET A 1 -9.82 14.08 -9.18
CA MET A 1 -9.72 13.00 -8.19
C MET A 1 -9.91 11.70 -8.94
N GLY A 2 -9.06 10.72 -8.71
CA GLY A 2 -9.14 9.38 -9.29
C GLY A 2 -10.14 8.52 -8.53
N ASN A 3 -10.72 7.56 -9.23
CA ASN A 3 -11.62 6.58 -8.63
C ASN A 3 -10.80 5.47 -7.97
N VAL A 4 -11.29 4.99 -6.82
CA VAL A 4 -10.73 3.82 -6.14
C VAL A 4 -11.75 2.70 -6.22
N THR A 5 -11.31 1.56 -6.75
CA THR A 5 -12.13 0.34 -6.79
C THR A 5 -11.54 -0.69 -5.83
N ALA A 6 -12.40 -1.40 -5.10
CA ALA A 6 -11.97 -2.49 -4.24
C ALA A 6 -12.86 -3.69 -4.49
N SER A 7 -12.27 -4.89 -4.57
CA SER A 7 -13.07 -6.12 -4.66
C SER A 7 -13.95 -6.27 -3.42
N ALA A 8 -15.17 -6.78 -3.57
CA ALA A 8 -16.02 -7.14 -2.44
C ALA A 8 -15.34 -8.14 -1.48
N THR A 9 -14.37 -8.90 -1.99
CA THR A 9 -13.61 -9.86 -1.19
C THR A 9 -12.42 -9.24 -0.46
N VAL A 10 -12.08 -7.97 -0.64
CA VAL A 10 -10.79 -7.41 -0.20
C VAL A 10 -10.53 -7.53 1.31
N LEU A 11 -11.57 -7.61 2.14
CA LEU A 11 -11.47 -7.76 3.60
C LEU A 11 -11.41 -9.20 4.10
N ALA A 12 -11.78 -10.20 3.28
CA ALA A 12 -11.94 -11.55 3.79
C ALA A 12 -10.61 -12.32 3.99
N MET A 13 -9.86 -11.93 5.01
CA MET A 13 -8.49 -12.35 5.28
C MET A 13 -8.43 -13.66 6.08
N GLY A 14 -8.29 -14.80 5.41
CA GLY A 14 -8.21 -16.09 6.10
C GLY A 14 -9.60 -16.68 6.41
N THR A 15 -9.72 -17.35 7.56
CA THR A 15 -10.95 -18.07 7.94
C THR A 15 -11.97 -17.09 8.55
N PRO A 16 -13.21 -17.01 8.06
CA PRO A 16 -14.23 -16.15 8.67
C PRO A 16 -14.66 -16.64 10.05
N ASP A 17 -14.74 -15.72 11.02
CA ASP A 17 -15.32 -15.95 12.35
C ASP A 17 -16.73 -15.36 12.45
N TYR A 18 -17.66 -16.12 13.04
CA TYR A 18 -19.06 -15.75 13.17
C TYR A 18 -19.50 -15.76 14.64
N ASP A 19 -20.38 -14.84 15.02
CA ASP A 19 -21.02 -14.87 16.33
C ASP A 19 -22.04 -16.02 16.47
N SER A 20 -22.59 -16.20 17.67
CA SER A 20 -23.61 -17.23 17.93
C SER A 20 -24.92 -17.04 17.14
N GLY A 21 -25.13 -15.86 16.55
CA GLY A 21 -26.25 -15.54 15.66
C GLY A 21 -25.91 -15.72 14.17
N GLY A 22 -24.70 -16.17 13.82
CA GLY A 22 -24.25 -16.35 12.44
C GLY A 22 -23.83 -15.05 11.75
N ARG A 23 -23.63 -13.95 12.47
CA ARG A 23 -23.12 -12.69 11.91
C ARG A 23 -21.61 -12.72 11.85
N LEU A 24 -21.04 -12.29 10.73
CA LEU A 24 -19.60 -12.20 10.55
C LEU A 24 -19.00 -11.18 11.54
N LYS A 25 -18.05 -11.62 12.36
CA LYS A 25 -17.31 -10.76 13.32
C LYS A 25 -15.97 -10.30 12.77
N GLY A 26 -15.35 -11.13 11.93
CA GLY A 26 -14.01 -10.88 11.43
C GLY A 26 -13.43 -12.10 10.76
N TRP A 27 -12.11 -12.13 10.67
CA TRP A 27 -11.37 -13.23 10.08
C TRP A 27 -10.12 -13.56 10.89
N GLU A 28 -9.83 -14.85 11.01
CA GLU A 28 -8.56 -15.38 11.52
C GLU A 28 -7.47 -15.16 10.46
N GLY A 29 -6.95 -13.93 10.44
CA GLY A 29 -5.93 -13.50 9.51
C GLY A 29 -5.59 -12.02 9.68
N ASN A 30 -4.57 -11.63 8.93
CA ASN A 30 -4.00 -10.29 8.94
C ASN A 30 -4.21 -9.64 7.57
N PRO A 31 -4.55 -8.34 7.49
CA PRO A 31 -4.74 -7.66 6.22
C PRO A 31 -3.45 -7.60 5.40
N TYR A 32 -3.56 -8.06 4.15
CA TYR A 32 -2.51 -7.93 3.16
C TYR A 32 -3.12 -7.49 1.83
N TRP A 33 -2.82 -6.26 1.43
CA TRP A 33 -3.38 -5.65 0.24
C TRP A 33 -2.32 -5.31 -0.79
N THR A 34 -2.70 -5.43 -2.06
CA THR A 34 -1.96 -4.92 -3.20
C THR A 34 -2.80 -3.85 -3.90
N ILE A 35 -2.21 -2.67 -4.05
CA ILE A 35 -2.81 -1.51 -4.68
C ILE A 35 -2.14 -1.31 -6.04
N GLY A 36 -2.91 -1.50 -7.11
CA GLY A 36 -2.47 -1.31 -8.49
C GLY A 36 -3.17 -0.14 -9.17
N PHE A 37 -2.75 0.15 -10.40
CA PHE A 37 -3.46 1.08 -11.28
C PHE A 37 -4.72 0.42 -11.82
N ALA A 38 -5.85 1.12 -11.85
CA ALA A 38 -7.00 0.61 -12.57
C ALA A 38 -6.66 0.49 -14.07
N GLN A 39 -7.31 -0.43 -14.80
CA GLN A 39 -7.07 -0.61 -16.24
C GLN A 39 -7.33 0.66 -17.06
N SER A 40 -8.12 1.61 -16.53
CA SER A 40 -8.42 2.92 -17.11
C SER A 40 -7.35 3.98 -16.86
N ALA A 41 -6.40 3.75 -15.95
CA ALA A 41 -5.42 4.74 -15.56
C ALA A 41 -4.24 4.80 -16.52
N ASP A 42 -3.64 5.99 -16.65
CA ASP A 42 -2.38 6.20 -17.36
C ASP A 42 -1.21 5.61 -16.53
N SER A 43 -1.20 4.27 -16.47
CA SER A 43 -0.28 3.44 -15.72
C SER A 43 0.97 3.19 -16.56
N GLY A 44 2.11 3.73 -16.15
CA GLY A 44 3.36 3.49 -16.87
C GLY A 44 4.47 4.46 -16.56
N ALA A 45 4.14 5.69 -16.14
CA ALA A 45 5.15 6.65 -15.75
C ALA A 45 5.72 6.35 -14.35
N ALA A 46 7.04 6.41 -14.25
CA ALA A 46 7.81 6.45 -13.01
C ALA A 46 7.18 7.25 -11.86
N ALA A 47 6.76 8.48 -12.18
CA ALA A 47 6.17 9.41 -11.22
C ALA A 47 4.82 8.91 -10.67
N SER A 48 4.07 8.13 -11.44
CA SER A 48 2.79 7.57 -10.99
C SER A 48 3.01 6.47 -9.95
N TRP A 49 4.01 5.61 -10.16
CA TRP A 49 4.44 4.60 -9.17
C TRP A 49 4.94 5.23 -7.88
N GLU A 50 5.69 6.33 -7.98
CA GLU A 50 6.19 7.07 -6.81
C GLU A 50 5.07 7.64 -5.97
N ARG A 51 4.12 8.31 -6.62
CA ARG A 51 2.94 8.87 -5.96
C ARG A 51 2.09 7.79 -5.31
N LEU A 52 1.92 6.65 -5.98
CA LEU A 52 1.19 5.51 -5.44
C LEU A 52 1.86 4.99 -4.16
N ALA A 53 3.18 4.75 -4.18
CA ALA A 53 3.92 4.25 -3.03
C ALA A 53 3.89 5.23 -1.84
N LEU A 54 4.04 6.54 -2.10
CA LEU A 54 3.94 7.58 -1.08
C LEU A 54 2.56 7.62 -0.43
N VAL A 55 1.50 7.54 -1.23
CA VAL A 55 0.12 7.57 -0.75
C VAL A 55 -0.22 6.32 0.06
N VAL A 56 0.18 5.13 -0.40
CA VAL A 56 0.01 3.89 0.37
C VAL A 56 0.79 3.94 1.68
N GLY A 57 2.03 4.45 1.66
CA GLY A 57 2.83 4.64 2.88
C GLY A 57 2.21 5.63 3.87
N LYS A 58 1.60 6.71 3.38
CA LYS A 58 0.88 7.67 4.23
C LYS A 58 -0.38 7.05 4.84
N ALA A 59 -1.16 6.32 4.04
CA ALA A 59 -2.39 5.67 4.49
C ALA A 59 -2.08 4.59 5.54
N SER A 60 -1.18 3.66 5.21
CA SER A 60 -0.87 2.49 6.04
C SER A 60 -0.29 2.83 7.41
N ARG A 61 0.45 3.93 7.55
CA ARG A 61 0.93 4.39 8.86
C ARG A 61 -0.19 4.66 9.87
N GLN A 62 -1.38 5.03 9.39
CA GLN A 62 -2.53 5.27 10.26
C GLN A 62 -3.16 3.98 10.77
N PHE A 63 -2.87 2.81 10.18
CA PHE A 63 -3.48 1.55 10.61
C PHE A 63 -3.09 1.19 12.04
N MET A 64 -1.88 1.52 12.49
CA MET A 64 -1.42 1.32 13.88
C MET A 64 -2.32 2.02 14.90
N ASN A 65 -3.11 2.99 14.46
CA ASN A 65 -4.02 3.77 15.27
C ASN A 65 -5.48 3.33 15.13
N ILE A 66 -5.78 2.22 14.48
CA ILE A 66 -7.17 1.74 14.33
C ILE A 66 -7.37 0.57 15.28
N ASP A 67 -8.37 0.69 16.16
CA ASP A 67 -8.72 -0.35 17.13
C ASP A 67 -9.65 -1.44 16.57
N GLU A 68 -9.99 -2.43 17.40
CA GLU A 68 -10.89 -3.53 17.07
C GLU A 68 -12.32 -3.10 16.72
N GLU A 69 -12.71 -1.91 17.12
CA GLU A 69 -14.01 -1.30 16.90
C GLU A 69 -14.01 -0.36 15.68
N GLY A 70 -12.85 -0.19 15.03
CA GLY A 70 -12.67 0.68 13.88
C GLY A 70 -12.50 2.17 14.24
N ASN A 71 -12.27 2.50 15.51
CA ASN A 71 -12.02 3.88 15.92
C ASN A 71 -10.54 4.23 15.78
N HIS A 72 -10.29 5.52 15.55
CA HIS A 72 -8.93 6.05 15.52
C HIS A 72 -8.47 6.40 16.94
N VAL A 73 -7.49 5.66 17.43
CA VAL A 73 -6.83 5.83 18.72
C VAL A 73 -5.75 6.92 18.60
N PRO A 74 -5.76 7.96 19.44
CA PRO A 74 -4.69 8.95 19.50
C PRO A 74 -3.31 8.32 19.81
N ASP A 75 -2.25 8.93 19.28
CA ASP A 75 -0.87 8.43 19.47
C ASP A 75 -0.46 8.28 20.94
N ASP A 76 -0.95 9.18 21.81
CA ASP A 76 -0.67 9.16 23.24
C ASP A 76 -1.46 8.08 24.01
N GLN A 77 -2.37 7.37 23.33
CA GLN A 77 -3.19 6.30 23.89
C GLN A 77 -2.82 4.90 23.33
N LEU A 78 -1.90 4.84 22.36
CA LEU A 78 -1.41 3.57 21.83
C LEU A 78 -0.74 2.72 22.91
N GLY A 79 -1.12 1.45 23.00
CA GLY A 79 -0.59 0.50 23.98
C GLY A 79 -1.17 0.64 25.40
N LEU A 80 -2.15 1.52 25.62
CA LEU A 80 -2.82 1.68 26.93
C LEU A 80 -4.07 0.82 27.11
N GLY A 81 -4.31 -0.13 26.21
CA GLY A 81 -5.38 -1.13 26.33
C GLY A 81 -6.25 -1.32 25.07
N ALA A 82 -6.21 -0.39 24.12
CA ALA A 82 -6.84 -0.58 22.82
C ALA A 82 -6.13 -1.67 22.01
N TYR A 83 -6.89 -2.54 21.34
CA TYR A 83 -6.34 -3.56 20.47
C TYR A 83 -6.17 -2.99 19.06
N THR A 84 -4.97 -2.48 18.78
CA THR A 84 -4.57 -2.00 17.46
C THR A 84 -3.55 -2.95 16.82
N PRO A 85 -3.24 -2.83 15.52
CA PRO A 85 -2.15 -3.58 14.91
C PRO A 85 -0.85 -3.47 15.70
N SER A 86 -0.11 -4.58 15.79
CA SER A 86 1.23 -4.64 16.40
C SER A 86 2.32 -4.19 15.43
N TYR A 87 2.06 -4.26 14.12
CA TYR A 87 3.02 -3.92 13.09
C TYR A 87 2.31 -3.55 11.78
N VAL A 88 2.89 -2.61 11.04
CA VAL A 88 2.54 -2.34 9.64
C VAL A 88 3.83 -2.33 8.83
N SER A 89 3.85 -3.08 7.73
CA SER A 89 5.01 -3.14 6.85
C SER A 89 5.23 -1.82 6.15
N ASP A 90 6.48 -1.48 5.86
CA ASP A 90 6.75 -0.51 4.81
C ASP A 90 6.11 -0.99 3.50
N PRO A 91 5.53 -0.09 2.68
CA PRO A 91 5.02 -0.48 1.38
C PRO A 91 6.17 -0.97 0.49
N TYR A 92 5.96 -2.07 -0.22
CA TYR A 92 6.94 -2.60 -1.17
C TYR A 92 6.29 -2.83 -2.54
N LEU A 93 7.11 -2.79 -3.58
CA LEU A 93 6.65 -2.90 -4.95
C LEU A 93 6.60 -4.36 -5.42
N THR A 94 5.55 -4.67 -6.17
CA THR A 94 5.39 -5.91 -6.93
C THR A 94 5.06 -5.56 -8.38
N ARG A 95 5.10 -6.54 -9.29
CA ARG A 95 4.62 -6.33 -10.67
C ARG A 95 3.15 -5.88 -10.74
N ARG A 96 2.36 -6.17 -9.72
CA ARG A 96 0.92 -5.89 -9.68
C ARG A 96 0.57 -4.55 -9.03
N GLY A 97 1.50 -3.95 -8.29
CA GLY A 97 1.19 -2.78 -7.48
C GLY A 97 2.09 -2.61 -6.26
N VAL A 98 1.74 -1.61 -5.45
CA VAL A 98 2.32 -1.40 -4.13
C VAL A 98 1.57 -2.28 -3.14
N SER A 99 2.28 -3.12 -2.39
CA SER A 99 1.68 -3.99 -1.38
C SER A 99 2.01 -3.52 0.03
N VAL A 100 1.08 -3.76 0.95
CA VAL A 100 1.22 -3.44 2.37
C VAL A 100 0.54 -4.49 3.24
N TYR A 101 1.19 -4.83 4.35
CA TYR A 101 0.74 -5.81 5.33
C TYR A 101 0.54 -5.14 6.68
N GLY A 102 -0.58 -5.41 7.35
CA GLY A 102 -0.82 -5.05 8.74
C GLY A 102 -0.90 -6.30 9.61
N ASP A 103 -0.12 -6.39 10.67
CA ASP A 103 -0.21 -7.45 11.67
C ASP A 103 -1.23 -7.06 12.73
N THR A 104 -2.40 -7.68 12.70
CA THR A 104 -3.45 -7.50 13.69
C THR A 104 -3.42 -8.61 14.72
N GLY A 105 -2.24 -9.21 14.99
CA GLY A 105 -2.13 -10.29 15.96
C GLY A 105 -2.87 -11.58 15.56
N GLY A 106 -3.17 -11.75 14.27
CA GLY A 106 -3.82 -12.93 13.71
C GLY A 106 -5.34 -12.88 13.68
N TYR A 107 -5.97 -11.76 14.08
CA TYR A 107 -7.41 -11.58 13.97
C TYR A 107 -7.76 -10.19 13.47
N LEU A 108 -8.55 -10.10 12.40
CA LEU A 108 -9.02 -8.85 11.82
C LEU A 108 -10.53 -8.74 12.04
N THR A 109 -10.97 -7.82 12.89
CA THR A 109 -12.42 -7.55 13.03
C THR A 109 -12.96 -6.90 11.75
N VAL A 110 -14.27 -7.05 11.51
CA VAL A 110 -14.93 -6.36 10.40
C VAL A 110 -14.73 -4.85 10.51
N ALA A 111 -14.96 -4.27 11.68
CA ALA A 111 -14.87 -2.82 11.90
C ALA A 111 -13.45 -2.27 11.70
N MET A 112 -12.44 -2.95 12.24
CA MET A 112 -11.03 -2.62 12.04
C MET A 112 -10.66 -2.67 10.55
N GLY A 113 -11.05 -3.74 9.85
CA GLY A 113 -10.77 -3.91 8.43
C GLY A 113 -11.45 -2.86 7.56
N GLU A 114 -12.71 -2.54 7.83
CA GLU A 114 -13.46 -1.48 7.15
C GLU A 114 -12.81 -0.11 7.34
N ALA A 115 -12.43 0.23 8.57
CA ALA A 115 -11.77 1.50 8.87
C ALA A 115 -10.39 1.62 8.18
N MET A 116 -9.57 0.57 8.20
CA MET A 116 -8.29 0.55 7.49
C MET A 116 -8.46 0.70 5.98
N LEU A 117 -9.44 0.00 5.41
CA LEU A 117 -9.76 0.10 3.99
C LEU A 117 -10.27 1.49 3.62
N GLN A 118 -11.09 2.09 4.47
CA GLN A 118 -11.60 3.45 4.29
C GLN A 118 -10.45 4.47 4.25
N VAL A 119 -9.47 4.37 5.17
CA VAL A 119 -8.27 5.22 5.16
C VAL A 119 -7.50 5.08 3.84
N LEU A 120 -7.36 3.87 3.30
CA LEU A 120 -6.74 3.67 1.99
C LEU A 120 -7.56 4.34 0.87
N ILE A 121 -8.86 4.09 0.81
CA ILE A 121 -9.75 4.61 -0.23
C ILE A 121 -9.71 6.15 -0.23
N GLU A 122 -9.84 6.78 0.93
CA GLU A 122 -9.81 8.24 1.06
C GLU A 122 -8.47 8.83 0.63
N THR A 123 -7.36 8.21 1.07
CA THR A 123 -6.02 8.71 0.75
C THR A 123 -5.69 8.49 -0.74
N LEU A 124 -6.11 7.35 -1.31
CA LEU A 124 -5.93 7.03 -2.74
C LEU A 124 -6.81 7.88 -3.65
N GLY A 125 -8.02 8.25 -3.22
CA GLY A 125 -8.92 9.13 -3.98
C GLY A 125 -8.36 10.54 -4.22
N GLN A 126 -7.32 10.93 -3.49
CA GLN A 126 -6.57 12.17 -3.70
C GLN A 126 -5.64 12.13 -4.91
N LEU A 127 -5.37 10.94 -5.46
CA LEU A 127 -4.55 10.79 -6.66
C LEU A 127 -5.29 11.32 -7.89
N ALA A 128 -4.51 11.66 -8.92
CA ALA A 128 -5.03 12.12 -10.21
C ALA A 128 -5.39 10.97 -11.16
N PHE A 129 -5.21 9.72 -10.73
CA PHE A 129 -5.40 8.52 -11.54
C PHE A 129 -6.15 7.45 -10.74
N ASP A 130 -6.83 6.58 -11.48
CA ASP A 130 -7.65 5.52 -10.90
C ASP A 130 -6.79 4.39 -10.33
N THR A 131 -7.22 3.83 -9.20
CA THR A 131 -6.52 2.73 -8.52
C THR A 131 -7.48 1.59 -8.19
N HIS A 132 -6.92 0.40 -7.99
CA HIS A 132 -7.69 -0.75 -7.49
C HIS A 132 -6.98 -1.39 -6.30
N ILE A 133 -7.76 -1.87 -5.34
CA ILE A 133 -7.30 -2.58 -4.15
C ILE A 133 -7.72 -4.04 -4.25
N THR A 134 -6.74 -4.92 -4.13
CA THR A 134 -6.91 -6.38 -4.14
C THR A 134 -6.26 -6.99 -2.92
N ARG A 135 -6.61 -8.24 -2.61
CA ARG A 135 -5.81 -9.01 -1.66
C ARG A 135 -4.46 -9.32 -2.28
N TYR A 136 -3.45 -9.41 -1.42
CA TYR A 136 -2.16 -9.93 -1.84
C TYR A 136 -2.29 -11.41 -2.27
N GLU A 137 -1.79 -11.73 -3.45
CA GLU A 137 -1.65 -13.10 -3.93
C GLU A 137 -0.18 -13.52 -3.83
N ARG A 138 0.08 -14.63 -3.13
CA ARG A 138 1.42 -15.12 -2.78
C ARG A 138 2.30 -15.45 -3.99
N ASP A 139 1.70 -15.74 -5.14
CA ASP A 139 2.42 -16.07 -6.39
C ASP A 139 2.95 -14.83 -7.15
N SER A 140 2.87 -13.64 -6.52
CA SER A 140 3.47 -12.42 -7.06
C SER A 140 4.97 -12.41 -6.74
N ASP A 141 5.83 -12.40 -7.76
CA ASP A 141 7.28 -12.21 -7.59
C ASP A 141 7.55 -11.02 -6.63
N ILE A 142 8.08 -11.32 -5.44
CA ILE A 142 8.44 -10.32 -4.45
C ILE A 142 9.76 -9.70 -4.88
N VAL A 143 9.75 -8.42 -5.20
CA VAL A 143 10.99 -7.66 -5.39
C VAL A 143 11.44 -7.19 -4.01
N THR A 144 12.35 -7.94 -3.38
CA THR A 144 12.87 -7.61 -2.04
C THR A 144 13.68 -6.33 -2.10
N TRP A 145 13.10 -5.25 -1.57
CA TRP A 145 13.78 -3.97 -1.40
C TRP A 145 14.61 -3.99 -0.11
N ARG A 146 15.85 -3.50 -0.16
CA ARG A 146 16.64 -3.18 1.04
C ARG A 146 16.79 -1.66 1.14
N PRO A 147 16.34 -1.01 2.23
CA PRO A 147 16.64 0.38 2.47
C PRO A 147 18.15 0.57 2.62
N PRO A 148 18.80 1.53 1.93
CA PRO A 148 20.10 1.99 2.38
C PRO A 148 19.93 2.72 3.72
N HIS A 149 20.73 2.33 4.71
CA HIS A 149 20.79 2.98 6.02
C HIS A 149 21.17 4.45 5.84
N LEU A 150 20.38 5.38 6.40
CA LEU A 150 20.71 6.80 6.41
C LEU A 150 20.56 7.34 7.84
N PRO A 151 21.59 8.02 8.39
CA PRO A 151 21.51 8.65 9.70
C PRO A 151 20.71 9.96 9.58
N GLY A 152 19.69 10.12 10.42
CA GLY A 152 18.93 11.37 10.57
C GLY A 152 17.59 11.37 9.82
N GLY A 153 16.50 11.35 10.59
CA GLY A 153 15.13 11.21 10.11
C GLY A 153 14.58 12.41 9.32
N GLU A 154 13.96 12.10 8.18
CA GLU A 154 12.82 12.77 7.53
C GLU A 154 12.48 12.02 6.20
N PRO A 155 11.27 12.16 5.61
CA PRO A 155 10.70 11.23 4.62
C PRO A 155 11.25 11.40 3.19
N ARG A 156 12.56 11.49 3.03
CA ARG A 156 13.26 11.59 1.72
C ARG A 156 13.54 10.22 1.07
N VAL A 157 13.27 9.13 1.78
CA VAL A 157 13.65 7.76 1.37
C VAL A 157 12.74 7.23 0.24
N ILE A 158 11.44 7.50 0.29
CA ILE A 158 10.47 6.95 -0.69
C ILE A 158 10.69 7.55 -2.08
N ALA A 159 10.91 8.87 -2.17
CA ALA A 159 11.11 9.56 -3.45
C ALA A 159 12.43 9.17 -4.16
N ARG A 160 13.52 8.98 -3.41
CA ARG A 160 14.82 8.59 -3.98
C ARG A 160 14.89 7.10 -4.31
N ALA A 161 14.18 6.26 -3.56
CA ALA A 161 14.08 4.82 -3.80
C ALA A 161 13.28 4.47 -5.06
N VAL A 162 12.19 5.21 -5.34
CA VAL A 162 11.41 5.01 -6.57
C VAL A 162 12.22 5.44 -7.80
N ARG A 163 13.03 6.50 -7.69
CA ARG A 163 13.96 6.91 -8.75
C ARG A 163 14.98 5.81 -9.12
N CYS A 164 15.42 4.98 -8.17
CA CYS A 164 16.32 3.86 -8.46
C CYS A 164 15.61 2.69 -9.17
N VAL A 165 14.36 2.38 -8.83
CA VAL A 165 13.57 1.33 -9.52
C VAL A 165 13.19 1.77 -10.93
N VAL A 166 12.87 3.05 -11.11
CA VAL A 166 12.61 3.67 -12.41
C VAL A 166 13.86 3.66 -13.31
N ASN A 167 15.04 3.90 -12.73
CA ASN A 167 16.29 3.90 -13.47
C ASN A 167 16.83 2.49 -13.76
N ASN A 168 16.55 1.51 -12.91
CA ASN A 168 17.05 0.13 -13.06
C ASN A 168 16.02 -0.84 -13.68
N GLY A 169 14.80 -0.37 -13.92
CA GLY A 169 13.70 -1.14 -14.50
C GLY A 169 12.98 -2.03 -13.49
N VAL A 170 11.67 -2.18 -13.67
CA VAL A 170 10.92 -3.33 -13.14
C VAL A 170 11.14 -4.47 -14.13
N PRO A 171 11.46 -5.71 -13.70
CA PRO A 171 11.59 -6.85 -14.61
C PRO A 171 10.30 -6.98 -15.45
N ASP A 172 10.47 -6.94 -16.77
CA ASP A 172 9.43 -7.02 -17.81
C ASP A 172 8.57 -5.77 -18.05
N VAL A 173 8.97 -4.60 -17.52
CA VAL A 173 8.39 -3.30 -17.90
C VAL A 173 9.37 -2.54 -18.79
N ILE A 174 9.02 -2.37 -20.07
CA ILE A 174 9.79 -1.53 -21.00
C ILE A 174 9.50 -0.06 -20.66
N THR A 175 10.44 0.59 -19.98
CA THR A 175 10.38 2.04 -19.75
C THR A 175 10.86 2.76 -21.02
N GLU A 176 9.98 3.03 -21.99
CA GLU A 176 10.30 3.94 -23.09
C GLU A 176 10.24 5.40 -22.62
N TYR A 177 11.40 6.04 -22.52
CA TYR A 177 11.51 7.47 -22.25
C TYR A 177 11.11 8.26 -23.51
N LEU A 178 9.85 8.71 -23.59
CA LEU A 178 9.43 9.68 -24.59
C LEU A 178 9.98 11.07 -24.23
N GLY A 179 11.13 11.42 -24.82
CA GLY A 179 11.66 12.78 -24.80
C GLY A 179 13.13 12.89 -25.19
N ARG A 180 13.41 13.04 -26.49
CA ARG A 180 14.74 13.38 -27.05
C ARG A 180 15.35 14.60 -26.35
N VAL A 181 16.62 14.50 -25.96
CA VAL A 181 17.59 15.58 -26.19
C VAL A 181 18.75 14.99 -26.96
N SER A 182 18.83 15.38 -28.23
CA SER A 182 19.97 15.14 -29.10
C SER A 182 21.17 15.88 -28.52
N LEU A 183 22.12 15.17 -27.91
CA LEU A 183 23.45 15.71 -27.67
C LEU A 183 24.34 15.27 -28.83
N MET A 184 24.64 16.23 -29.70
CA MET A 184 25.71 16.08 -30.69
C MET A 184 27.04 15.76 -29.99
N PRO A 185 27.95 15.01 -30.64
CA PRO A 185 29.27 14.80 -30.08
C PRO A 185 30.09 16.11 -30.21
N VAL A 186 30.50 16.68 -29.09
CA VAL A 186 31.59 17.67 -29.10
C VAL A 186 32.89 16.88 -29.16
N ALA A 187 33.44 16.78 -30.37
CA ALA A 187 34.84 16.48 -30.59
C ALA A 187 35.62 17.79 -30.62
N ARG A 188 36.57 17.95 -29.69
CA ARG A 188 37.95 18.38 -29.93
C ARG A 188 38.78 18.18 -28.67
#